data_AF-A0A814JAE8-F1
#
_entry.id   AF-A0A814JAE8-F1
#
_cell.length_a   1.000
_cell.length_b   1.000
_cell.length_c   1.000
_cell.angle_alpha   90.00
_cell.angle_beta   90.00
_cell.angle_gamma   90.00
#
_symmetry.space_group_name_H-M   'P 1'
#
loop_
_entity.id
_entity.type
_entity.pdbx_description
1 polymer ?
#
loop_
_entity_poly.entity_id
_entity_poly.type
_entity_poly.pdbx_seq_one_letter_code
_entity_poly.pdbx_strand_id
1 'polypeptide(L)'
;MFNFLGNKNKYNTLKYRLIVGITNKDIICQIAYARIEGNYIVSSAYAHESPRYDVKLGLTNYTAAYCTGTTDVTGDEFENEPVDGEKHPFRCYLGVGLTRITTDAKVLSALKDAVDGGLDIPHR
;
A
#
# COMPACT_ATOMS: atom_id res chain seq x y z
N MET A 1 2.52 16.80 11.02
CA MET A 1 3.85 16.84 10.36
C MET A 1 4.19 15.41 9.95
N PHE A 2 4.23 15.09 8.65
CA PHE A 2 4.49 13.73 8.16
C PHE A 2 5.95 13.33 8.49
N ASN A 3 6.13 12.42 9.46
CA ASN A 3 7.46 12.00 9.92
C ASN A 3 8.12 11.05 8.91
N PHE A 4 8.79 11.62 7.91
CA PHE A 4 9.61 10.87 6.95
C PHE A 4 10.95 10.41 7.53
N LEU A 5 11.44 11.08 8.57
CA LEU A 5 12.71 10.75 9.22
C LEU A 5 12.56 9.52 10.11
N GLY A 6 13.46 8.55 9.94
CA GLY A 6 13.70 7.46 10.89
C GLY A 6 13.95 8.01 12.30
N ASN A 7 13.55 7.27 13.35
CA ASN A 7 13.97 7.62 14.70
C ASN A 7 15.49 7.63 14.73
N LYS A 8 16.12 8.71 15.22
CA LYS A 8 17.58 8.89 15.19
C LYS A 8 18.35 7.76 15.91
N ASN A 9 17.71 7.04 16.83
CA ASN A 9 18.27 5.88 17.53
C ASN A 9 18.32 4.60 16.68
N LYS A 10 17.64 4.56 15.53
CA LYS A 10 17.62 3.44 14.58
C LYS A 10 18.40 3.85 13.33
N TYR A 11 19.71 3.68 13.38
CA TYR A 11 20.60 3.97 12.26
C TYR A 11 20.30 3.01 11.10
N ASN A 12 20.06 3.56 9.91
CA ASN A 12 19.86 2.86 8.64
C ASN A 12 18.63 1.92 8.52
N THR A 13 17.71 1.90 9.49
CA THR A 13 16.46 1.15 9.32
C THR A 13 15.56 1.86 8.31
N LEU A 14 15.32 1.23 7.17
CA LEU A 14 14.51 1.79 6.09
C LEU A 14 13.04 1.89 6.54
N LYS A 15 12.46 3.07 6.36
CA LYS A 15 11.01 3.30 6.52
C LYS A 15 10.34 3.18 5.16
N TYR A 16 9.57 2.11 4.97
CA TYR A 16 8.77 1.90 3.78
C TYR A 16 7.44 2.64 3.86
N ARG A 17 7.03 3.24 2.74
CA ARG A 17 5.74 3.92 2.58
C ARG A 17 4.99 3.30 1.41
N LEU A 18 3.72 3.02 1.61
CA LEU A 18 2.77 2.71 0.56
C LEU A 18 2.18 4.02 0.03
N ILE A 19 2.63 4.44 -1.14
CA ILE A 19 2.14 5.63 -1.84
C ILE A 19 0.96 5.20 -2.70
N VAL A 20 -0.22 5.77 -2.43
CA VAL A 20 -1.42 5.54 -3.22
C VAL A 20 -1.78 6.82 -3.96
N GLY A 21 -1.68 6.77 -5.29
CA GLY A 21 -2.03 7.86 -6.20
C GLY A 21 -3.28 7.50 -6.99
N ILE A 22 -4.35 8.27 -6.81
CA ILE A 22 -5.57 8.11 -7.62
C ILE A 22 -5.59 9.22 -8.66
N THR A 23 -5.65 8.83 -9.92
CA THR A 23 -5.84 9.75 -11.05
C THR A 23 -7.24 9.59 -11.62
N ASN A 24 -7.63 10.45 -12.57
CA ASN A 24 -8.95 10.38 -13.21
C ASN A 24 -9.20 9.07 -13.97
N LYS A 25 -8.15 8.38 -14.42
CA LYS A 25 -8.25 7.19 -15.29
C LYS A 25 -7.50 5.96 -14.78
N ASP A 26 -6.65 6.12 -13.77
CA ASP A 26 -5.76 5.07 -13.30
C ASP A 26 -5.51 5.18 -11.79
N ILE A 27 -5.20 4.04 -11.17
CA ILE A 27 -4.84 3.93 -9.75
C ILE A 27 -3.42 3.40 -9.69
N ILE A 28 -2.60 4.03 -8.87
CA ILE A 28 -1.17 3.79 -8.76
C ILE A 28 -0.86 3.46 -7.30
N CYS A 29 -0.31 2.27 -7.08
CA CYS A 29 0.13 1.82 -5.77
C CYS A 29 1.64 1.56 -5.84
N GLN A 30 2.43 2.26 -5.01
CA GLN A 30 3.89 2.14 -5.02
C GLN A 30 4.42 1.97 -3.62
N ILE A 31 5.35 1.04 -3.43
CA ILE A 31 6.09 0.90 -2.17
C ILE A 31 7.43 1.59 -2.35
N ALA A 32 7.71 2.61 -1.55
CA ALA A 32 8.94 3.37 -1.62
C ALA A 32 9.58 3.62 -0.25
N TYR A 33 10.91 3.63 -0.21
CA TYR A 33 11.67 4.07 0.96
C TYR A 33 12.52 5.29 0.60
N ALA A 34 12.76 6.14 1.60
CA ALA A 34 13.59 7.34 1.43
C ALA A 34 15.08 7.00 1.65
N ARG A 35 15.93 7.39 0.70
CA ARG A 35 17.39 7.55 0.87
C ARG A 35 17.77 9.01 0.67
N ILE A 36 19.01 9.33 1.06
CA ILE A 36 19.56 10.69 0.94
C ILE A 36 19.56 11.16 -0.52
N GLU A 37 19.81 10.26 -1.46
CA GLU A 37 19.81 10.55 -2.91
C GLU A 37 18.40 10.74 -3.49
N GLY A 38 17.37 10.21 -2.82
CA GLY A 38 15.99 10.25 -3.32
C GLY A 38 15.14 9.07 -2.83
N ASN A 39 13.89 9.04 -3.29
CA ASN A 39 12.99 7.91 -3.01
C ASN A 39 13.31 6.75 -3.96
N TYR A 40 13.51 5.57 -3.40
CA TYR A 40 13.65 4.34 -4.16
C TYR A 40 12.33 3.60 -4.13
N ILE A 41 11.83 3.24 -5.31
CA ILE A 41 10.61 2.44 -5.49
C ILE A 41 11.03 0.96 -5.48
N VAL A 42 10.41 0.18 -4.59
CA VAL A 42 10.64 -1.27 -4.44
C VAL A 42 9.74 -2.02 -5.42
N SER A 43 8.46 -1.67 -5.44
CA SER A 43 7.44 -2.30 -6.26
C SER A 43 6.40 -1.25 -6.64
N SER A 44 5.80 -1.42 -7.82
CA SER A 44 4.74 -0.59 -8.37
C SER A 44 3.66 -1.47 -8.98
N ALA A 45 2.41 -1.17 -8.67
CA ALA A 45 1.23 -1.76 -9.28
C ALA A 45 0.36 -0.65 -9.87
N TYR A 46 -0.19 -0.92 -11.06
CA TYR A 46 -1.03 0.02 -11.78
C TYR A 46 -2.36 -0.63 -12.19
N ALA A 47 -3.47 0.11 -12.10
CA ALA A 47 -4.76 -0.45 -12.47
C ALA A 47 -4.88 -0.75 -13.97
N HIS A 48 -4.12 -0.09 -14.84
CA HIS A 48 -4.06 -0.46 -16.26
C HIS A 48 -3.45 -1.85 -16.52
N GLU A 49 -2.80 -2.46 -15.53
CA GLU A 49 -2.30 -3.85 -15.60
C GLU A 49 -3.35 -4.87 -15.14
N SER A 50 -4.39 -4.43 -14.41
CA SER A 50 -5.49 -5.26 -13.92
C SER A 50 -6.26 -6.07 -14.99
N PRO A 51 -6.40 -5.62 -16.27
CA PRO A 51 -7.00 -6.44 -17.32
C PRO A 51 -6.26 -7.76 -17.59
N ARG A 52 -4.98 -7.88 -17.20
CA ARG A 52 -4.22 -9.14 -17.28
C ARG A 52 -4.68 -10.16 -16.24
N TYR A 53 -5.30 -9.71 -15.16
CA TYR A 53 -5.80 -10.51 -14.04
C TYR A 53 -7.34 -10.64 -14.07
N ASP A 54 -7.91 -10.63 -15.28
CA ASP A 54 -9.35 -10.83 -15.59
C ASP A 54 -10.32 -9.72 -15.13
N VAL A 55 -9.80 -8.57 -14.66
CA VAL A 55 -10.60 -7.38 -14.32
C VAL A 55 -10.72 -6.46 -15.54
N LYS A 56 -11.78 -6.66 -16.34
CA LYS A 56 -11.92 -6.02 -17.68
C LYS A 56 -12.57 -4.63 -17.70
N LEU A 57 -13.35 -4.26 -16.68
CA LEU A 57 -14.17 -3.05 -16.69
C LEU A 57 -14.09 -2.29 -15.36
N GLY A 58 -13.87 -0.97 -15.43
CA GLY A 58 -13.93 -0.08 -14.28
C GLY A 58 -12.61 0.10 -13.50
N LEU A 59 -11.50 0.43 -14.17
CA LEU A 59 -10.16 0.56 -13.58
C LEU A 59 -10.00 1.61 -12.47
N THR A 60 -11.03 2.43 -12.23
CA THR A 60 -11.01 3.49 -11.22
C THR A 60 -12.03 3.26 -10.10
N ASN A 61 -12.72 2.13 -10.07
CA ASN A 61 -13.71 1.83 -9.04
C ASN A 61 -13.05 1.30 -7.75
N TYR A 62 -13.86 1.11 -6.71
CA TYR A 62 -13.39 0.65 -5.40
C TYR A 62 -12.76 -0.75 -5.49
N THR A 63 -13.33 -1.62 -6.34
CA THR A 63 -12.81 -2.96 -6.60
C THR A 63 -11.47 -2.95 -7.33
N ALA A 64 -11.24 -2.03 -8.27
CA ALA A 64 -9.97 -1.91 -8.98
C ALA A 64 -8.85 -1.40 -8.06
N ALA A 65 -9.19 -0.51 -7.12
CA ALA A 65 -8.27 -0.09 -6.06
C ALA A 65 -7.94 -1.23 -5.07
N TYR A 66 -8.87 -2.18 -4.94
CA TYR A 66 -8.69 -3.35 -4.06
C TYR A 66 -8.00 -4.52 -4.77
N CYS A 67 -8.09 -4.64 -6.09
CA CYS A 67 -7.47 -5.73 -6.86
C CYS A 67 -6.10 -5.37 -7.42
N THR A 68 -5.57 -4.19 -7.11
CA THR A 68 -4.24 -3.76 -7.59
C THR A 68 -3.09 -4.51 -6.90
N GLY A 69 -3.28 -5.04 -5.69
CA GLY A 69 -2.24 -5.66 -4.86
C GLY A 69 -2.42 -7.15 -4.60
N THR A 70 -3.65 -7.67 -4.63
CA THR A 70 -3.97 -9.06 -4.23
C THR A 70 -4.92 -9.75 -5.21
N THR A 71 -4.63 -11.01 -5.56
CA THR A 71 -5.45 -11.84 -6.47
C THR A 71 -6.58 -12.59 -5.76
N ASP A 72 -6.43 -12.87 -4.46
CA ASP A 72 -7.35 -13.68 -3.67
C ASP A 72 -7.95 -12.85 -2.53
N VAL A 73 -9.24 -12.56 -2.66
CA VAL A 73 -9.96 -11.61 -1.80
C VAL A 73 -10.66 -12.37 -0.67
N THR A 74 -10.17 -12.21 0.57
CA THR A 74 -10.88 -12.67 1.76
C THR A 74 -11.15 -11.44 2.61
N GLY A 75 -12.40 -10.97 2.65
CA GLY A 75 -12.79 -9.67 3.22
C GLY A 75 -12.65 -9.52 4.74
N ASP A 76 -11.92 -10.42 5.40
CA ASP A 76 -11.72 -10.44 6.84
C ASP A 76 -10.56 -9.51 7.24
N GLU A 77 -10.62 -8.96 8.46
CA GLU A 77 -9.54 -8.13 8.99
C GLU A 77 -8.36 -9.02 9.41
N PHE A 78 -7.24 -8.93 8.69
CA PHE A 78 -6.02 -9.67 9.01
C PHE A 78 -4.97 -8.74 9.61
N GLU A 79 -4.58 -9.00 10.86
CA GLU A 79 -3.33 -8.49 11.41
C GLU A 79 -2.27 -9.58 11.27
N ASN A 80 -1.19 -9.30 10.53
CA ASN A 80 -0.09 -10.24 10.41
C ASN A 80 0.72 -10.22 11.71
N GLU A 81 0.40 -11.12 12.62
CA GLU A 81 1.21 -11.33 13.82
C GLU A 81 2.54 -12.01 13.44
N PRO A 82 3.66 -11.58 14.04
CA PRO A 82 4.93 -12.24 13.81
C PRO A 82 4.91 -13.65 14.43
N VAL A 83 5.05 -14.68 13.60
CA VAL A 83 5.24 -16.06 14.05
C VAL A 83 6.67 -16.24 14.57
N ASP A 84 6.82 -16.86 15.73
CA ASP A 84 8.11 -17.02 16.40
C ASP A 84 9.05 -17.92 15.57
N GLY A 85 10.25 -17.40 15.24
CA GLY A 85 11.22 -18.07 14.37
C GLY A 85 11.10 -17.79 12.87
N GLU A 86 10.07 -17.07 12.41
CA GLU A 86 9.91 -16.69 11.00
C GLU A 86 10.29 -15.22 10.72
N LYS A 87 10.36 -14.87 9.43
CA LYS A 87 10.64 -13.49 9.02
C LYS A 87 9.48 -12.60 9.45
N HIS A 88 9.80 -11.51 10.14
CA HIS A 88 8.81 -10.49 10.49
C HIS A 88 8.07 -9.98 9.24
N PRO A 89 6.75 -9.71 9.36
CA PRO A 89 5.96 -9.18 8.27
C PRO A 89 6.51 -7.82 7.81
N PHE A 90 6.34 -7.54 6.52
CA PHE A 90 6.89 -6.35 5.91
C PHE A 90 6.09 -5.12 6.34
N ARG A 91 6.67 -4.33 7.25
CA ARG A 91 6.01 -3.15 7.79
C ARG A 91 6.09 -1.95 6.86
N CYS A 92 4.95 -1.41 6.45
CA CYS A 92 4.89 -0.19 5.65
C CYS A 92 3.85 0.80 6.19
N TYR A 93 4.02 2.09 5.84
CA TYR A 93 3.13 3.16 6.31
C TYR A 93 2.34 3.74 5.15
N LEU A 94 1.03 3.93 5.34
CA LEU A 94 0.18 4.53 4.33
C LEU A 94 0.56 6.00 4.04
N GLY A 95 0.77 6.30 2.76
CA GLY A 95 1.07 7.61 2.21
C GLY A 95 -0.02 8.08 1.25
N VAL A 96 -0.99 8.82 1.78
CA VAL A 96 -2.19 9.25 1.05
C VAL A 96 -1.98 10.54 0.22
N GLY A 97 -0.82 11.18 0.38
CA GLY A 97 -0.50 12.44 -0.31
C GLY A 97 -1.49 13.56 0.02
N LEU A 98 -2.10 14.14 -1.01
CA LEU A 98 -3.06 15.25 -0.92
C LEU A 98 -4.52 14.79 -0.91
N THR A 99 -4.78 13.50 -1.07
CA THR A 99 -6.15 12.97 -1.14
C THR A 99 -6.83 13.12 0.23
N ARG A 100 -8.05 13.66 0.24
CA ARG A 100 -8.84 13.74 1.47
C ARG A 100 -9.25 12.33 1.90
N ILE A 101 -8.95 11.98 3.15
CA ILE A 101 -9.30 10.69 3.73
C ILE A 101 -10.72 10.79 4.31
N THR A 102 -11.67 10.14 3.65
CA THR A 102 -13.05 9.94 4.10
C THR A 102 -13.31 8.43 4.21
N THR A 103 -14.34 8.00 4.95
CA THR A 103 -14.67 6.58 5.15
C THR A 103 -14.86 5.81 3.84
N ASP A 104 -15.39 6.43 2.80
CA ASP A 104 -15.55 5.81 1.45
C ASP A 104 -14.43 6.20 0.47
N ALA A 105 -13.25 6.56 0.96
CA ALA A 105 -12.12 6.89 0.09
C ALA A 105 -11.56 5.62 -0.56
N LYS A 106 -11.31 5.67 -1.88
CA LYS A 106 -10.63 4.61 -2.65
C LYS A 106 -9.18 4.34 -2.18
N VAL A 107 -8.65 5.19 -1.30
CA VAL A 107 -7.36 4.96 -0.68
C VAL A 107 -7.46 3.88 0.40
N LEU A 108 -8.62 3.74 1.04
CA LEU A 108 -8.85 2.72 2.06
C LEU A 108 -9.03 1.32 1.44
N SER A 109 -9.56 1.21 0.23
CA SER A 109 -9.54 -0.06 -0.51
C SER A 109 -8.12 -0.50 -0.85
N ALA A 110 -7.27 0.41 -1.33
CA ALA A 110 -5.86 0.10 -1.58
C ALA A 110 -5.09 -0.24 -0.29
N LEU A 111 -5.49 0.34 0.84
CA LEU A 111 -4.96 -0.03 2.15
C LEU A 111 -5.36 -1.45 2.56
N LYS A 112 -6.65 -1.80 2.44
CA LYS A 112 -7.15 -3.14 2.78
C LYS A 112 -6.52 -4.21 1.89
N ASP A 113 -6.40 -3.93 0.60
CA ASP A 113 -5.69 -4.77 -0.38
C ASP A 113 -4.23 -5.02 0.03
N ALA A 114 -3.52 -3.98 0.44
CA ALA A 114 -2.14 -4.12 0.91
C ALA A 114 -2.05 -4.98 2.19
N VAL A 115 -2.99 -4.81 3.13
CA VAL A 115 -3.06 -5.60 4.37
C VAL A 115 -3.35 -7.08 4.06
N ASP A 116 -4.32 -7.34 3.18
CA ASP A 116 -4.70 -8.69 2.76
C ASP A 116 -3.59 -9.38 1.95
N GLY A 117 -2.80 -8.60 1.22
CA GLY A 117 -1.57 -9.05 0.56
C GLY A 117 -0.42 -9.38 1.51
N GLY A 118 -0.61 -9.28 2.83
CA GLY A 118 0.39 -9.68 3.83
C GLY A 118 1.28 -8.53 4.34
N LEU A 119 0.96 -7.27 4.04
CA LEU A 119 1.72 -6.12 4.56
C LEU A 119 1.25 -5.77 5.97
N ASP A 120 2.20 -5.54 6.87
CA ASP A 120 1.90 -4.98 8.20
C ASP A 120 1.77 -3.45 8.07
N ILE A 121 0.54 -2.97 7.94
CA ILE A 121 0.21 -1.55 7.95
C ILE A 121 -0.62 -1.25 9.18
N PRO A 122 -0.17 -0.38 10.10
CA PRO A 122 -1.01 0.03 11.20
C PRO A 122 -2.17 0.89 10.67
N HIS A 123 -3.40 0.40 10.83
CA HIS A 123 -4.65 1.04 10.43
C HIS A 123 -5.70 0.93 11.57
N ARG A 124 -6.73 1.78 11.56
CA ARG A 124 -7.80 1.85 12.57
C ARG A 124 -9.14 2.05 11.89
#